data_AF-A0A1Q8X4V5-F1
#
_entry.id   AF-A0A1Q8X4V5-F1
#
_cell.length_a   1.000
_cell.length_b   1.000
_cell.length_c   1.000
_cell.angle_alpha   90.00
_cell.angle_beta   90.00
_cell.angle_gamma   90.00
#
_symmetry.space_group_name_H-M   'P 1'
#
loop_
_entity.id
_entity.type
_entity.pdbx_description
1 polymer ?
#
loop_
_entity_poly.entity_id
_entity_poly.type
_entity_poly.pdbx_seq_one_letter_code
_entity_poly.pdbx_strand_id
1 'polypeptide(L)'
;MPAPVPSRHSKDDAPVSALSRAQLLDVLSDLVRDLERLDLALSADGIEAARTLRDGLIGQVRDQVVPRLQDADVPSIVVVGGSTGAGKSTLVNSVLGQEVSVAGVLR
;
A
#
# COMPACT_ATOMS: atom_id res chain seq x y z
N MET A 1 -9.50 -47.82 -14.75
CA MET A 1 -9.36 -46.41 -15.13
C MET A 1 -9.93 -45.54 -14.01
N PRO A 2 -9.15 -45.08 -13.02
CA PRO A 2 -9.66 -44.07 -12.09
C PRO A 2 -9.67 -42.70 -12.77
N ALA A 3 -10.79 -41.98 -12.63
CA ALA A 3 -10.98 -40.63 -13.15
C ALA A 3 -10.03 -39.63 -12.46
N PRO A 4 -9.64 -38.53 -13.14
CA PRO A 4 -8.72 -37.55 -12.55
C PRO A 4 -9.40 -36.82 -11.39
N VAL A 5 -8.74 -36.81 -10.24
CA VAL A 5 -9.03 -35.92 -9.11
C VAL A 5 -8.81 -34.47 -9.56
N PRO A 6 -9.76 -33.55 -9.37
CA PRO A 6 -9.54 -32.14 -9.68
C PRO A 6 -8.56 -31.53 -8.66
N SER A 7 -7.35 -31.23 -9.13
CA SER A 7 -6.34 -30.46 -8.41
C SER A 7 -6.84 -29.05 -8.13
N ARG A 8 -7.49 -28.84 -6.99
CA ARG A 8 -7.91 -27.51 -6.52
C ARG A 8 -6.81 -26.84 -5.70
N HIS A 9 -5.67 -26.49 -6.31
CA HIS A 9 -4.69 -25.63 -5.62
C HIS A 9 -3.97 -24.72 -6.62
N SER A 10 -4.54 -23.52 -6.83
CA SER A 10 -3.78 -22.27 -6.86
C SER A 10 -4.76 -21.09 -6.90
N LYS A 11 -5.41 -20.82 -5.77
CA LYS A 11 -5.77 -19.43 -5.46
C LYS A 11 -4.62 -18.97 -4.59
N ASP A 12 -3.68 -18.25 -5.19
CA ASP A 12 -2.62 -17.58 -4.45
C ASP A 12 -3.28 -16.82 -3.30
N ASP A 13 -2.97 -17.28 -2.09
CA ASP A 13 -3.24 -16.59 -0.83
C ASP A 13 -2.50 -15.26 -0.89
N ALA A 14 -3.14 -14.23 -1.43
CA ALA A 14 -2.80 -12.87 -1.03
C ALA A 14 -3.04 -12.82 0.48
N PRO A 15 -2.02 -12.54 1.31
CA PRO A 15 -2.23 -12.49 2.75
C PRO A 15 -3.28 -11.42 3.03
N VAL A 16 -4.46 -11.84 3.48
CA VAL A 16 -5.49 -10.94 4.00
C VAL A 16 -4.97 -10.45 5.34
N SER A 17 -4.12 -9.43 5.29
CA SER A 17 -3.57 -8.83 6.48
C SER A 17 -4.59 -7.91 7.13
N ALA A 18 -5.04 -8.25 8.34
CA ALA A 18 -6.00 -7.44 9.08
C ALA A 18 -5.26 -6.32 9.81
N LEU A 19 -5.36 -5.09 9.30
CA LEU A 19 -4.99 -3.87 10.02
C LEU A 19 -6.21 -3.29 10.71
N SER A 20 -6.06 -2.84 11.95
CA SER A 20 -7.08 -1.98 12.54
C SER A 20 -7.13 -0.64 11.82
N ARG A 21 -8.31 -0.01 11.83
CA ARG A 21 -8.50 1.32 11.25
C ARG A 21 -7.54 2.36 11.84
N ALA A 22 -7.28 2.29 13.14
CA ALA A 22 -6.34 3.19 13.82
C ALA A 22 -4.91 3.02 13.26
N GLN A 23 -4.43 1.78 13.13
CA GLN A 23 -3.11 1.51 12.55
C GLN A 23 -3.00 2.00 11.11
N LEU A 24 -4.05 1.84 10.31
CA LEU A 24 -4.06 2.33 8.94
C LEU A 24 -4.00 3.87 8.88
N LEU A 25 -4.73 4.55 9.77
CA LEU A 25 -4.69 6.01 9.87
C LEU A 25 -3.30 6.52 10.29
N ASP A 26 -2.65 5.85 11.24
CA ASP A 26 -1.30 6.19 11.69
C ASP A 26 -0.31 6.08 10.53
N VAL A 27 -0.36 4.96 9.81
CA VAL A 27 0.51 4.70 8.65
C VAL A 27 0.32 5.72 7.54
N LEU A 28 -0.93 6.05 7.20
CA LEU A 28 -1.21 7.05 6.17
C LEU A 28 -0.75 8.44 6.62
N SER A 29 -0.86 8.74 7.92
CA SER A 29 -0.35 9.99 8.48
C SER A 29 1.17 10.07 8.42
N ASP A 30 1.87 8.97 8.74
CA ASP A 30 3.32 8.90 8.65
C ASP A 30 3.81 8.99 7.20
N LEU A 31 3.16 8.28 6.27
CA LEU A 31 3.45 8.40 4.83
C LEU A 31 3.32 9.84 4.34
N VAL A 32 2.26 10.55 4.74
CA VAL A 32 2.07 11.96 4.36
C VAL A 32 3.20 12.82 4.91
N ARG A 33 3.60 12.64 6.18
CA ARG A 33 4.72 13.39 6.77
C ARG A 33 6.03 13.10 6.04
N ASP A 34 6.26 11.85 5.63
CA ASP A 34 7.48 11.47 4.91
C ASP A 34 7.51 12.08 3.51
N LEU A 35 6.37 12.12 2.82
CA LEU A 35 6.24 12.84 1.54
C LEU A 35 6.44 14.35 1.71
N GLU A 36 5.92 14.97 2.77
CA GLU A 36 6.14 16.40 3.05
C GLU A 36 7.61 16.74 3.32
N ARG A 37 8.37 15.80 3.90
CA ARG A 37 9.81 15.95 4.15
C ARG A 37 10.67 15.57 2.95
N LEU A 38 10.11 14.95 1.92
CA LEU A 38 10.84 14.54 0.73
C LEU A 38 11.22 15.77 -0.10
N ASP A 39 12.40 16.29 0.17
CA ASP A 39 12.99 17.39 -0.57
C ASP A 39 13.60 16.89 -1.89
N LEU A 40 12.88 17.15 -2.98
CA LEU A 40 13.28 16.84 -4.35
C LEU A 40 14.16 17.99 -4.88
N ALA A 41 15.29 18.22 -4.21
CA ALA A 41 16.17 19.39 -4.42
C ALA A 41 17.08 19.27 -5.67
N LEU A 42 17.40 18.04 -6.08
CA LEU A 42 18.27 17.81 -7.24
C LEU A 42 17.54 18.15 -8.53
N SER A 43 18.10 19.09 -9.31
CA SER A 43 17.63 19.35 -10.67
C SER A 43 18.01 18.18 -11.58
N ALA A 44 17.01 17.40 -11.97
CA ALA A 44 17.13 16.27 -12.89
C ALA A 44 15.90 16.23 -13.80
N ASP A 45 16.01 15.52 -14.92
CA ASP A 45 14.88 15.30 -15.81
C ASP A 45 13.73 14.64 -15.05
N GLY A 46 12.52 15.21 -15.18
CA GLY A 46 11.32 14.72 -14.49
C GLY A 46 11.11 15.22 -13.06
N ILE A 47 11.97 16.12 -12.53
CA ILE A 47 11.84 16.60 -11.14
C ILE A 47 10.52 17.32 -10.86
N GLU A 48 10.04 18.14 -11.80
CA GLU A 48 8.75 18.85 -11.65
C GLU A 48 7.55 17.88 -11.68
N ALA A 49 7.65 16.82 -12.49
CA ALA A 49 6.64 15.76 -12.51
C ALA A 49 6.64 14.98 -11.18
N ALA A 50 7.81 14.71 -10.61
CA ALA A 50 7.95 14.06 -9.31
C ALA A 50 7.39 14.93 -8.16
N ARG A 51 7.63 16.24 -8.18
CA ARG A 51 7.04 17.21 -7.23
C ARG A 51 5.53 17.25 -7.35
N THR A 52 5.01 17.33 -8.58
CA THR A 52 3.56 17.28 -8.85
C THR A 52 2.94 15.98 -8.36
N LEU A 53 3.61 14.84 -8.58
CA LEU A 53 3.14 13.54 -8.10
C LEU A 53 3.12 13.48 -6.57
N ARG A 54 4.19 13.93 -5.90
CA ARG A 54 4.28 14.00 -4.43
C ARG A 54 3.13 14.82 -3.85
N ASP A 55 2.92 16.02 -4.38
CA ASP A 55 1.87 16.93 -3.89
C ASP A 55 0.47 16.36 -4.16
N GLY A 56 0.27 15.73 -5.32
CA GLY A 56 -0.96 15.01 -5.66
C GLY A 56 -1.24 13.82 -4.74
N LEU A 57 -0.22 13.03 -4.37
CA LEU A 57 -0.36 11.92 -3.43
C LEU A 57 -0.72 12.41 -2.02
N ILE A 58 -0.08 13.48 -1.54
CA ILE A 58 -0.40 14.11 -0.25
C ILE A 58 -1.88 14.53 -0.23
N GLY A 59 -2.32 15.26 -1.26
CA GLY A 59 -3.71 15.69 -1.38
C GLY A 59 -4.69 14.52 -1.44
N GLN A 60 -4.40 13.49 -2.23
CA GLN A 60 -5.26 12.32 -2.34
C GLN A 60 -5.43 11.60 -0.99
N VAL A 61 -4.35 11.41 -0.23
CA VAL A 61 -4.44 10.76 1.08
C VAL A 61 -5.24 11.63 2.07
N ARG A 62 -4.93 12.92 2.18
CA ARG A 62 -5.58 13.84 3.12
C ARG A 62 -7.05 14.11 2.82
N ASP A 63 -7.38 14.29 1.55
CA ASP A 63 -8.68 14.83 1.17
C ASP A 63 -9.67 13.73 0.79
N GLN A 64 -9.17 12.54 0.39
CA GLN A 64 -10.02 11.47 -0.12
C GLN A 64 -9.98 10.20 0.73
N VAL A 65 -8.82 9.82 1.27
CA VAL A 65 -8.66 8.54 1.99
C VAL A 65 -8.92 8.69 3.49
N VAL A 66 -8.22 9.63 4.15
CA VAL A 66 -8.35 9.86 5.59
C VAL A 66 -9.79 10.15 6.02
N PRO A 67 -10.55 11.04 5.34
CA PRO A 67 -11.91 11.36 5.77
C PRO A 67 -12.82 10.13 5.73
N ARG A 68 -12.66 9.27 4.70
CA ARG A 68 -13.42 8.02 4.56
C ARG A 68 -13.06 6.98 5.62
N LEU A 69 -11.80 6.96 6.05
CA LEU A 69 -11.34 6.08 7.13
C LEU A 69 -11.64 6.63 8.54
N GLN A 70 -11.99 7.90 8.68
CA GLN A 70 -12.45 8.47 9.95
C GLN A 70 -13.96 8.29 10.14
N ASP A 71 -14.72 8.15 9.06
CA ASP A 71 -16.16 7.89 9.09
C ASP A 71 -16.47 6.50 9.66
N ALA A 72 -16.77 6.47 10.96
CA ALA A 72 -16.82 5.27 11.80
C ALA A 72 -17.97 4.31 11.48
N ASP A 73 -18.96 4.74 10.70
CA ASP A 73 -20.20 4.00 10.46
C ASP A 73 -20.14 3.03 9.26
N VAL A 74 -19.00 2.98 8.54
CA VAL A 74 -18.87 2.17 7.32
C VAL A 74 -17.71 1.18 7.42
N PRO A 75 -17.92 -0.15 7.34
CA PRO A 75 -16.82 -1.11 7.25
C PRO A 75 -15.97 -0.83 6.01
N SER A 76 -14.66 -0.59 6.19
CA SER A 76 -13.76 -0.20 5.11
C SER A 76 -12.90 -1.37 4.66
N ILE A 77 -12.86 -1.61 3.35
CA ILE A 77 -11.91 -2.52 2.70
C ILE A 77 -10.91 -1.66 1.92
N VAL A 78 -9.62 -1.84 2.20
CA VAL A 78 -8.54 -1.13 1.50
C VAL A 78 -7.74 -2.12 0.68
N VAL A 79 -7.64 -1.85 -0.63
CA VAL A 79 -6.87 -2.68 -1.57
C VAL A 79 -5.61 -1.92 -1.95
N VAL A 80 -4.44 -2.52 -1.66
CA VAL A 80 -3.14 -1.95 -2.04
C VAL A 80 -2.75 -2.49 -3.42
N GLY A 81 -2.80 -1.62 -4.43
CA GLY A 81 -2.42 -1.91 -5.82
C GLY A 81 -1.08 -1.28 -6.23
N GLY A 82 -0.48 -1.77 -7.31
CA GLY A 82 0.87 -1.36 -7.79
C GLY A 82 1.55 -2.47 -8.59
N SER A 83 2.60 -2.14 -9.36
CA SER A 83 3.34 -3.14 -10.16
C SER A 83 4.16 -4.10 -9.27
N THR A 84 4.60 -5.23 -9.83
CA THR A 84 5.58 -6.11 -9.18
C THR A 84 6.86 -5.31 -8.90
N GLY A 85 7.41 -5.39 -7.68
CA GLY A 85 8.59 -4.63 -7.30
C GLY A 85 8.34 -3.19 -6.80
N ALA A 86 7.12 -2.65 -6.91
CA ALA A 86 6.77 -1.32 -6.40
C ALA A 86 6.77 -1.18 -4.87
N GLY A 87 7.23 -2.20 -4.14
CA GLY A 87 7.28 -2.17 -2.67
C GLY A 87 5.96 -2.43 -1.95
N LYS A 88 4.90 -2.92 -2.63
CA LYS A 88 3.61 -3.22 -1.98
C LYS A 88 3.74 -4.15 -0.77
N SER A 89 4.48 -5.27 -0.92
CA SER A 89 4.70 -6.21 0.18
C SER A 89 5.54 -5.59 1.29
N THR A 90 6.52 -4.74 0.95
CA THR A 90 7.29 -3.96 1.94
C THR A 90 6.37 -3.04 2.73
N LEU A 91 5.51 -2.28 2.05
CA LEU A 91 4.55 -1.38 2.69
C LEU A 91 3.60 -2.15 3.59
N VAL A 92 2.98 -3.23 3.09
CA VAL A 92 2.07 -4.08 3.87
C VAL A 92 2.77 -4.66 5.12
N ASN A 93 3.99 -5.18 4.96
CA ASN A 93 4.76 -5.76 6.07
C ASN A 93 5.22 -4.71 7.09
N SER A 94 5.67 -3.53 6.65
CA SER A 94 6.07 -2.43 7.52
C SER A 94 4.91 -1.94 8.39
N VAL A 95 3.70 -1.97 7.83
CA VAL A 95 2.47 -1.51 8.49
C VAL A 95 1.92 -2.53 9.48
N LEU A 96 2.09 -3.83 9.20
CA LEU A 96 1.66 -4.90 10.11
C LEU A 96 2.63 -5.16 11.25
N GLY A 97 3.85 -4.60 11.20
CA GLY A 97 4.92 -4.89 12.17
C GLY A 97 5.32 -6.37 12.21
N GLN A 98 4.95 -7.13 11.18
CA GLN A 98 5.11 -8.58 11.06
C GLN A 98 5.47 -8.87 9.60
N GLU A 99 6.42 -9.77 9.36
CA GLU A 99 6.81 -10.19 8.00
C GLU A 99 5.78 -11.22 7.49
N VAL A 100 4.71 -10.75 6.83
CA VAL A 100 3.56 -11.60 6.43
C VAL A 100 3.61 -11.99 4.94
N SER A 101 4.64 -11.54 4.21
CA SER A 101 4.90 -11.89 2.81
C SER A 101 6.40 -11.84 2.54
N VAL A 102 6.96 -12.87 1.91
CA VAL A 102 8.36 -12.86 1.43
C VAL A 102 8.51 -11.64 0.52
N ALA A 103 9.34 -10.67 0.93
CA ALA A 103 9.64 -9.51 0.12
C ALA A 103 10.08 -9.98 -1.27
N GLY A 104 9.24 -9.74 -2.28
CA GLY A 104 9.47 -10.25 -3.62
C GLY A 104 10.78 -9.73 -4.17
N VAL A 105 11.81 -10.59 -4.13
CA VAL A 105 13.08 -10.35 -4.82
C VAL A 105 12.76 -10.36 -6.30
N LEU A 106 12.80 -9.17 -6.92
CA LEU A 106 12.85 -9.03 -8.37
C LEU A 106 14.05 -9.87 -8.86
N ARG A 107 13.78 -10.89 -9.67
CA ARG A 107 14.77 -11.60 -10.47
C ARG A 107 14.55 -11.24 -11.92
#